data_AF-A0A970W6J6-F1
#
_entry.id   AF-A0A970W6J6-F1
#
_cell.length_a   1.000
_cell.length_b   1.000
_cell.length_c   1.000
_cell.angle_alpha   90.00
_cell.angle_beta   90.00
_cell.angle_gamma   90.00
#
_symmetry.space_group_name_H-M   'P 1'
#
loop_
_entity.id
_entity.type
_entity.pdbx_description
1 polymer ?
#
loop_
_entity_poly.entity_id
_entity_poly.type
_entity_poly.pdbx_seq_one_letter_code
_entity_poly.pdbx_strand_id
1 'polypeptide(L)'
;MTTGGLLAGALLVARFVVLILAISLLSFTTGTNDLMHGLEHLLRPLQRLGLPAHELALTFDIALRSVPLLALEAERLAKAQASRGGEFGGAKGGAIRRVQQALPLLVPLFLGALQRAERLALAMEARGYVGGRGRTQWVALRMRSADYVALALVLGIAVAVVLV
;
A
#
# COMPACT_ATOMS: atom_id res chain seq x y z
N MET A 1 38.46 -6.77 -22.80
CA MET A 1 37.23 -7.17 -22.07
C MET A 1 37.32 -8.66 -21.84
N THR A 2 37.47 -9.11 -20.59
CA THR A 2 37.50 -10.55 -20.29
C THR A 2 36.12 -11.14 -20.60
N THR A 3 36.07 -12.28 -21.26
CA THR A 3 34.82 -12.98 -21.63
C THR A 3 33.93 -13.24 -20.41
N GLY A 4 34.53 -13.45 -19.22
CA GLY A 4 33.81 -13.55 -17.95
C GLY A 4 33.11 -12.27 -17.49
N GLY A 5 33.67 -11.08 -17.79
CA GLY A 5 33.06 -9.80 -17.43
C GLY A 5 31.81 -9.48 -18.27
N LEU A 6 31.80 -9.89 -19.54
CA LEU A 6 30.64 -9.76 -20.43
C LEU A 6 29.49 -10.67 -19.97
N LEU A 7 29.77 -11.92 -19.60
CA LEU A 7 28.76 -12.86 -19.09
C LEU A 7 28.18 -12.42 -17.74
N ALA A 8 29.04 -11.99 -16.81
CA ALA A 8 28.59 -11.49 -15.51
C ALA A 8 27.71 -10.23 -15.66
N GLY A 9 28.10 -9.30 -16.53
CA GLY A 9 27.28 -8.12 -16.85
C GLY A 9 25.93 -8.48 -17.46
N ALA A 10 25.90 -9.41 -18.41
CA ALA A 10 24.67 -9.88 -19.04
C ALA A 10 23.71 -10.53 -18.04
N LEU A 11 24.22 -11.35 -17.11
CA LEU A 11 23.42 -11.96 -16.04
C LEU A 11 22.82 -10.92 -15.08
N LEU A 12 23.57 -9.86 -14.78
CA LEU A 12 23.12 -8.79 -13.89
C LEU A 12 21.98 -7.99 -14.52
N VAL A 13 22.12 -7.66 -15.81
CA VAL A 13 21.04 -7.01 -16.58
C VAL A 13 19.81 -7.92 -16.66
N ALA A 14 19.98 -9.20 -16.99
CA ALA A 14 18.88 -10.16 -17.03
C ALA A 14 18.17 -10.27 -15.67
N ARG A 15 18.90 -10.26 -14.55
CA ARG A 15 18.33 -10.28 -13.20
C ARG A 15 17.43 -9.08 -12.93
N PHE A 16 17.86 -7.87 -13.27
CA PHE A 16 17.03 -6.68 -13.10
C PHE A 16 15.78 -6.72 -13.98
N VAL A 17 15.91 -7.17 -15.23
CA VAL A 17 14.77 -7.31 -16.14
C VAL A 17 13.74 -8.28 -15.56
N VAL A 18 14.17 -9.45 -15.09
CA VAL A 18 13.26 -10.45 -14.47
C VAL A 18 12.61 -9.90 -13.20
N LEU A 19 13.35 -9.21 -12.32
CA LEU A 19 12.79 -8.62 -11.10
C LEU A 19 11.74 -7.54 -11.40
N ILE A 20 12.02 -6.64 -12.35
CA ILE A 20 11.10 -5.58 -12.75
C ILE A 20 9.84 -6.20 -13.35
N LEU A 21 9.98 -7.16 -14.28
CA LEU A 21 8.84 -7.84 -14.89
C LEU A 21 7.99 -8.57 -13.86
N ALA A 22 8.60 -9.25 -12.88
CA ALA A 22 7.87 -9.93 -11.82
C ALA A 22 7.03 -8.96 -10.97
N ILE A 23 7.62 -7.83 -10.56
CA ILE A 23 6.93 -6.80 -9.76
C ILE A 23 5.82 -6.14 -10.58
N SER A 24 6.07 -5.82 -11.85
CA SER A 24 5.08 -5.25 -12.75
C SER A 24 3.90 -6.20 -12.99
N LEU A 25 4.17 -7.49 -13.20
CA LEU A 25 3.12 -8.48 -13.40
C LEU A 25 2.25 -8.64 -12.14
N LEU A 26 2.88 -8.69 -10.95
CA LEU A 26 2.16 -8.70 -9.68
C LEU A 26 1.26 -7.47 -9.54
N SER A 27 1.80 -6.28 -9.84
CA SER A 27 1.08 -5.00 -9.74
C SER A 27 -0.09 -4.91 -10.73
N PHE A 28 0.04 -5.52 -11.91
CA PHE A 28 -1.00 -5.51 -12.93
C PHE A 28 -2.10 -6.55 -12.70
N THR A 29 -1.75 -7.71 -12.13
CA THR A 29 -2.68 -8.84 -11.96
C THR A 29 -3.40 -8.84 -10.61
N THR A 30 -2.87 -8.14 -9.61
CA THR A 30 -3.39 -8.18 -8.23
C THR A 30 -3.87 -6.81 -7.79
N GLY A 31 -5.13 -6.72 -7.33
CA GLY A 31 -5.66 -5.49 -6.76
C GLY A 31 -5.07 -5.17 -5.39
N THR A 32 -4.94 -3.88 -5.07
CA THR A 32 -4.39 -3.42 -3.77
C THR A 32 -5.17 -3.98 -2.57
N ASN A 33 -6.50 -4.13 -2.68
CA ASN A 33 -7.32 -4.71 -1.61
C ASN A 33 -7.01 -6.21 -1.40
N ASP A 34 -6.76 -6.95 -2.48
CA ASP A 34 -6.42 -8.38 -2.40
C ASP A 34 -5.04 -8.58 -1.76
N LEU A 35 -4.09 -7.69 -2.07
CA LEU A 35 -2.78 -7.65 -1.39
C LEU A 35 -2.92 -7.43 0.12
N MET A 36 -3.85 -6.57 0.56
CA MET A 36 -4.10 -6.34 1.98
C MET A 36 -4.72 -7.55 2.67
N HIS A 37 -5.66 -8.24 2.01
CA HIS A 37 -6.20 -9.49 2.54
C HIS A 37 -5.14 -10.59 2.63
N GLY A 38 -4.23 -10.66 1.65
CA GLY A 38 -3.07 -11.54 1.69
C GLY A 38 -2.14 -11.20 2.86
N LEU A 39 -1.85 -9.92 3.07
CA LEU A 39 -1.02 -9.43 4.18
C LEU A 39 -1.66 -9.75 5.55
N GLU A 40 -2.98 -9.57 5.70
CA GLU A 40 -3.71 -9.98 6.91
C GLU A 40 -3.47 -11.48 7.20
N HIS A 41 -3.59 -12.32 6.17
CA HIS A 41 -3.39 -13.76 6.30
C HIS A 41 -1.95 -14.13 6.70
N LEU A 42 -0.95 -13.41 6.16
CA LEU A 42 0.47 -13.58 6.52
C LEU A 42 0.78 -13.10 7.94
N LEU A 43 0.06 -12.09 8.45
CA LEU A 43 0.22 -11.56 9.81
C LEU A 43 -0.55 -12.36 10.88
N ARG A 44 -1.52 -13.21 10.49
CA ARG A 44 -2.24 -14.11 11.42
C ARG A 44 -1.35 -14.96 12.34
N PRO A 45 -0.30 -15.66 11.88
CA PRO A 45 0.57 -16.42 12.79
C PRO A 45 1.22 -15.55 13.86
N LEU A 46 1.50 -14.28 13.52
CA LEU A 46 2.09 -13.30 14.43
C LEU A 46 1.09 -12.83 15.52
N GLN A 47 -0.21 -13.09 15.36
CA GLN A 47 -1.20 -12.88 16.43
C GLN A 47 -0.92 -13.71 17.67
N ARG A 48 -0.26 -14.88 17.53
CA ARG A 48 0.15 -15.71 18.67
C ARG A 48 1.21 -15.02 19.54
N LEU A 49 1.92 -14.04 18.99
CA LEU A 49 2.94 -13.24 19.68
C LEU A 49 2.37 -11.93 20.25
N GLY A 50 1.04 -11.77 20.27
CA GLY A 50 0.36 -10.60 20.82
C GLY A 50 0.12 -9.45 19.83
N LEU A 51 0.43 -9.65 18.54
CA LEU A 51 0.24 -8.62 17.52
C LEU A 51 -1.22 -8.57 17.02
N PRO A 52 -1.92 -7.42 17.08
CA PRO A 52 -3.33 -7.32 16.68
C PRO A 52 -3.49 -7.24 15.15
N ALA A 53 -3.19 -8.33 14.45
CA ALA A 53 -3.12 -8.32 12.98
C ALA A 53 -4.43 -7.94 12.28
N HIS A 54 -5.60 -8.24 12.88
CA HIS A 54 -6.89 -7.83 12.30
C HIS A 54 -7.11 -6.31 12.37
N GLU A 55 -6.77 -5.68 13.49
CA GLU A 55 -6.89 -4.23 13.66
C GLU A 55 -5.92 -3.51 12.72
N LEU A 56 -4.69 -4.01 12.61
CA LEU A 56 -3.72 -3.48 11.65
C LEU A 56 -4.22 -3.59 10.22
N ALA A 57 -4.74 -4.75 9.82
CA ALA A 57 -5.31 -4.94 8.49
C ALA A 57 -6.46 -3.96 8.21
N LEU A 58 -7.36 -3.75 9.17
CA LEU A 58 -8.42 -2.75 9.07
C LEU A 58 -7.85 -1.33 8.90
N THR A 59 -6.86 -0.95 9.72
CA THR A 59 -6.25 0.38 9.63
C THR A 59 -5.60 0.59 8.27
N PHE A 60 -4.87 -0.40 7.75
CA PHE A 60 -4.26 -0.34 6.42
C PHE A 60 -5.30 -0.27 5.30
N ASP A 61 -6.38 -1.05 5.36
CA ASP A 61 -7.45 -1.00 4.36
C ASP A 61 -8.14 0.38 4.32
N ILE A 62 -8.46 0.94 5.49
CA ILE A 62 -9.00 2.31 5.60
C ILE A 62 -7.99 3.32 5.07
N ALA A 63 -6.71 3.20 5.44
CA ALA A 63 -5.67 4.11 5.00
C ALA A 63 -5.51 4.09 3.47
N LEU A 64 -5.40 2.91 2.87
CA LEU A 64 -5.26 2.77 1.41
C LEU A 64 -6.47 3.32 0.65
N ARG A 65 -7.69 3.04 1.15
CA ARG A 65 -8.90 3.65 0.59
C ARG A 65 -8.93 5.16 0.75
N SER A 66 -8.33 5.70 1.82
CA SER A 66 -8.27 7.14 2.05
C SER A 66 -7.29 7.87 1.13
N VAL A 67 -6.26 7.19 0.59
CA VAL A 67 -5.24 7.83 -0.25
C VAL A 67 -5.83 8.49 -1.51
N PRO A 68 -6.63 7.81 -2.35
CA PRO A 68 -7.23 8.45 -3.54
C PRO A 68 -8.14 9.62 -3.17
N LEU A 69 -8.88 9.49 -2.08
CA LEU A 69 -9.83 10.50 -1.62
C LEU A 69 -9.12 11.76 -1.09
N LEU A 70 -8.06 11.58 -0.31
CA LEU A 70 -7.22 12.67 0.18
C LEU A 70 -6.49 13.37 -0.97
N ALA A 71 -6.05 12.64 -1.99
CA ALA A 71 -5.44 13.23 -3.19
C ALA A 71 -6.42 14.14 -3.94
N LEU A 72 -7.67 13.69 -4.14
CA LEU A 72 -8.71 14.51 -4.76
C LEU A 72 -9.09 15.73 -3.92
N GLU A 73 -9.13 15.59 -2.60
CA GLU A 73 -9.40 16.69 -1.67
C GLU A 73 -8.25 17.71 -1.67
N ALA A 74 -7.01 17.23 -1.66
CA ALA A 74 -5.81 18.07 -1.79
C ALA A 74 -5.81 18.83 -3.11
N GLU A 75 -6.16 18.19 -4.23
CA GLU A 75 -6.24 18.86 -5.54
C GLU A 75 -7.32 19.96 -5.55
N ARG A 76 -8.50 19.69 -4.98
CA ARG A 76 -9.59 20.67 -4.86
C ARG A 76 -9.19 21.86 -3.99
N LEU A 77 -8.57 21.58 -2.83
CA LEU A 77 -8.09 22.63 -1.94
C LEU A 77 -6.96 23.44 -2.57
N ALA A 78 -6.03 22.80 -3.29
CA ALA A 78 -4.95 23.47 -3.99
C ALA A 78 -5.50 24.43 -5.05
N LYS A 79 -6.46 24.00 -5.86
CA LYS A 79 -7.16 24.85 -6.85
C LYS A 79 -7.87 26.03 -6.18
N ALA A 80 -8.59 25.79 -5.08
CA ALA A 80 -9.28 26.84 -4.34
C ALA A 80 -8.31 27.88 -3.74
N GLN A 81 -7.16 27.44 -3.22
CA GLN A 81 -6.13 28.34 -2.70
C GLN A 81 -5.39 29.08 -3.82
N ALA A 82 -5.18 28.46 -4.98
CA ALA A 82 -4.62 29.13 -6.15
C ALA A 82 -5.53 30.27 -6.64
N SER A 83 -6.86 30.08 -6.64
CA SER A 83 -7.82 31.16 -6.94
C SER A 83 -7.80 32.30 -5.91
N ARG A 84 -7.31 32.05 -4.69
CA ARG A 84 -7.15 33.05 -3.63
C ARG A 84 -5.77 33.72 -3.63
N GLY A 85 -4.96 33.51 -4.68
CA GLY A 85 -3.62 34.10 -4.82
C GLY A 85 -2.51 33.31 -4.12
N GLY A 86 -2.77 32.07 -3.69
CA GLY A 86 -1.73 31.20 -3.14
C GLY A 86 -0.80 30.67 -4.25
N GLU A 87 0.44 31.17 -4.31
CA GLU A 87 1.49 30.58 -5.14
C GLU A 87 2.10 29.36 -4.43
N PHE A 88 1.77 28.16 -4.93
CA PHE A 88 2.42 26.92 -4.53
C PHE A 88 3.51 26.56 -5.56
N GLY A 89 4.76 26.42 -5.13
CA GLY A 89 5.84 25.93 -5.99
C GLY A 89 6.74 27.00 -6.64
N GLY A 90 6.63 28.27 -6.26
CA GLY A 90 7.62 29.28 -6.66
C GLY A 90 9.01 28.94 -6.11
N ALA A 91 9.98 28.67 -6.99
CA ALA A 91 11.37 28.36 -6.63
C ALA A 91 12.13 29.51 -5.93
N LYS A 92 11.49 30.67 -5.76
CA LYS A 92 12.07 31.85 -5.10
C LYS A 92 11.69 31.88 -3.62
N GLY A 93 12.50 31.20 -2.80
CA GLY A 93 12.41 31.25 -1.34
C GLY A 93 13.14 30.09 -0.65
N GLY A 94 13.77 30.37 0.49
CA GLY A 94 14.38 29.35 1.35
C GLY A 94 13.38 28.32 1.90
N ALA A 95 13.86 27.23 2.50
CA ALA A 95 13.04 26.12 2.97
C ALA A 95 11.88 26.56 3.90
N ILE A 96 12.11 27.54 4.77
CA ILE A 96 11.11 28.09 5.72
C ILE A 96 9.91 28.69 4.98
N ARG A 97 10.15 29.44 3.90
CA ARG A 97 9.11 30.12 3.14
C ARG A 97 8.24 29.12 2.37
N ARG A 98 8.82 27.99 1.92
CA ARG A 98 8.04 26.89 1.30
C ARG A 98 7.11 26.21 2.30
N VAL A 99 7.57 26.00 3.54
CA VAL A 99 6.71 25.44 4.61
C VAL A 99 5.55 26.39 4.91
N GLN A 100 5.81 27.69 5.02
CA GLN A 100 4.77 28.70 5.24
C GLN A 100 3.74 28.73 4.10
N GLN A 101 4.18 28.56 2.85
CA GLN A 101 3.29 28.47 1.68
C GLN A 101 2.44 27.20 1.65
N ALA A 102 2.90 26.10 2.28
CA ALA A 102 2.15 24.84 2.32
C ALA A 102 1.09 24.79 3.44
N LEU A 103 1.27 25.57 4.52
CA LEU A 103 0.35 25.58 5.68
C LEU A 103 -1.12 25.83 5.32
N PRO A 104 -1.48 26.79 4.44
CA PRO A 104 -2.88 27.04 4.06
C PRO A 104 -3.57 25.86 3.36
N LEU A 105 -2.80 24.92 2.80
CA LEU A 105 -3.30 23.68 2.21
C LEU A 105 -3.32 22.55 3.25
N LEU A 106 -2.26 22.43 4.05
CA LEU A 106 -2.08 21.35 5.01
C LEU A 106 -3.13 21.39 6.13
N VAL A 107 -3.36 22.57 6.72
CA VAL A 107 -4.30 22.74 7.83
C VAL A 107 -5.73 22.28 7.46
N PRO A 108 -6.37 22.77 6.38
CA PRO A 108 -7.72 22.32 6.02
C PRO A 108 -7.76 20.85 5.62
N LEU A 109 -6.73 20.32 4.95
CA LEU A 109 -6.65 18.90 4.59
C LEU A 109 -6.60 18.02 5.85
N PHE A 110 -5.81 18.40 6.85
CA PHE A 110 -5.69 17.67 8.11
C PHE A 110 -6.98 17.70 8.92
N LEU A 111 -7.62 18.87 9.05
CA LEU A 111 -8.92 19.00 9.71
C LEU A 111 -10.00 18.18 9.00
N GLY A 112 -10.01 18.18 7.67
CA GLY A 112 -10.92 17.35 6.86
C GLY A 112 -10.70 15.85 7.10
N ALA A 113 -9.45 15.41 7.19
CA ALA A 113 -9.09 14.03 7.52
C ALA A 113 -9.56 13.62 8.92
N LEU A 114 -9.35 14.46 9.94
CA LEU A 114 -9.81 14.21 11.31
C LEU A 114 -11.33 14.09 11.40
N GLN A 115 -12.08 15.05 10.84
CA GLN A 115 -13.54 14.99 10.83
C GLN A 115 -14.05 13.73 10.12
N ARG A 116 -13.38 13.30 9.05
CA ARG A 116 -13.74 12.08 8.33
C ARG A 116 -13.47 10.84 9.18
N ALA A 117 -12.36 10.81 9.91
CA ALA A 117 -12.05 9.73 10.84
C ALA A 117 -13.10 9.64 11.97
N GLU A 118 -13.52 10.77 12.54
CA GLU A 118 -14.58 10.83 13.56
C GLU A 118 -15.92 10.32 13.00
N ARG A 119 -16.32 10.78 11.82
CA ARG A 119 -17.55 10.30 11.15
C ARG A 119 -17.49 8.80 10.85
N LEU A 120 -16.33 8.30 10.44
CA LEU A 120 -16.15 6.86 10.20
C LEU A 120 -16.26 6.07 11.49
N ALA A 121 -15.62 6.53 12.57
CA ALA A 121 -15.69 5.88 13.88
C ALA A 121 -17.13 5.83 14.41
N LEU A 122 -17.86 6.95 14.38
CA LEU A 122 -19.26 7.01 14.78
C LEU A 122 -20.15 6.09 13.91
N ALA A 123 -19.91 6.06 12.59
CA ALA A 123 -20.65 5.17 11.70
C ALA A 123 -20.35 3.69 11.96
N MET A 124 -19.12 3.37 12.34
CA MET A 124 -18.71 2.02 12.74
C MET A 124 -19.39 1.61 14.05
N GLU A 125 -19.39 2.48 15.05
CA GLU A 125 -20.07 2.25 16.34
C GLU A 125 -21.59 2.08 16.16
N ALA A 126 -22.23 2.95 15.36
CA ALA A 126 -23.65 2.86 15.05
C ALA A 126 -24.04 1.55 14.32
N ARG A 127 -23.11 0.96 13.56
CA ARG A 127 -23.29 -0.36 12.93
C ARG A 127 -22.95 -1.52 13.86
N GLY A 128 -22.60 -1.25 15.11
CA GLY A 128 -22.19 -2.26 16.09
C GLY A 128 -20.83 -2.88 15.78
N TYR A 129 -19.90 -2.14 15.17
CA TYR A 129 -18.54 -2.64 14.98
C TYR A 129 -17.84 -2.78 16.34
N VAL A 130 -17.60 -4.02 16.75
CA VAL A 130 -16.78 -4.36 17.91
C VAL A 130 -15.47 -4.96 17.43
N GLY A 131 -14.34 -4.44 17.89
CA GLY A 131 -13.02 -5.03 17.64
C GLY A 131 -12.87 -6.31 18.47
N GLY A 132 -12.52 -7.44 17.85
CA GLY A 132 -12.30 -8.68 18.61
C GLY A 132 -12.58 -10.00 17.88
N ARG A 133 -12.34 -11.11 18.61
CA ARG A 133 -12.47 -12.50 18.18
C ARG A 133 -13.94 -12.88 17.90
N GLY A 134 -14.16 -13.76 16.91
CA GLY A 134 -15.50 -14.27 16.56
C GLY A 134 -16.13 -13.63 15.32
N ARG A 135 -15.38 -12.81 14.56
CA ARG A 135 -15.87 -12.19 13.32
C ARG A 135 -15.83 -13.16 12.15
N THR A 136 -16.85 -13.08 11.30
CA THR A 136 -16.86 -13.72 9.98
C THR A 136 -16.18 -12.81 8.96
N GLN A 137 -15.54 -13.41 7.97
CA GLN A 137 -14.91 -12.68 6.86
C GLN A 137 -15.82 -12.72 5.64
N TRP A 138 -16.12 -11.55 5.07
CA TRP A 138 -16.88 -11.44 3.83
C TRP A 138 -16.03 -11.88 2.62
N VAL A 139 -14.77 -11.44 2.58
CA VAL A 139 -13.78 -11.85 1.57
C VAL A 139 -12.89 -12.91 2.20
N ALA A 140 -13.11 -14.17 1.83
CA ALA A 140 -12.29 -15.30 2.27
C ALA A 140 -11.45 -15.81 1.10
N LEU A 141 -10.12 -15.68 1.23
CA LEU A 141 -9.16 -16.27 0.29
C LEU A 141 -9.25 -17.80 0.39
N ARG A 142 -9.68 -18.46 -0.68
CA ARG A 142 -9.74 -19.92 -0.80
C ARG A 142 -8.75 -20.39 -1.85
N MET A 143 -7.84 -21.28 -1.46
CA MET A 143 -6.89 -21.89 -2.38
C MET A 143 -7.62 -22.76 -3.39
N ARG A 144 -7.46 -22.45 -4.68
CA ARG A 144 -7.94 -23.26 -5.80
C ARG A 144 -6.87 -24.27 -6.22
N SER A 145 -7.25 -25.26 -7.01
CA SER A 145 -6.32 -26.26 -7.56
C SER A 145 -5.15 -25.62 -8.33
N ALA A 146 -5.41 -24.53 -9.05
CA ALA A 146 -4.38 -23.75 -9.73
C ALA A 146 -3.33 -23.17 -8.75
N ASP A 147 -3.74 -22.76 -7.56
CA ASP A 147 -2.85 -22.17 -6.56
C ASP A 147 -1.90 -23.23 -6.00
N TYR A 148 -2.38 -24.47 -5.82
CA TYR A 148 -1.53 -25.60 -5.42
C TYR A 148 -0.51 -25.97 -6.48
N VAL A 149 -0.90 -25.97 -7.76
CA VAL A 149 0.03 -26.22 -8.88
C VAL A 149 1.08 -25.12 -8.97
N ALA A 150 0.66 -23.86 -8.85
CA ALA A 150 1.58 -22.71 -8.83
C ALA A 150 2.55 -22.79 -7.64
N LEU A 151 2.06 -23.11 -6.45
CA LEU A 151 2.88 -23.28 -5.25
C LEU A 151 3.92 -24.40 -5.44
N ALA A 152 3.50 -25.56 -5.98
CA ALA A 152 4.40 -26.68 -6.23
C ALA A 152 5.50 -26.33 -7.25
N LEU A 153 5.14 -25.61 -8.32
CA LEU A 153 6.09 -25.16 -9.33
C LEU A 153 7.11 -24.16 -8.75
N VAL A 154 6.64 -23.18 -7.96
CA VAL A 154 7.53 -22.21 -7.29
C VAL A 154 8.47 -22.90 -6.30
N LEU A 155 7.95 -23.83 -5.50
CA LEU A 155 8.75 -24.59 -4.54
C LEU A 155 9.80 -25.46 -5.26
N GLY A 156 9.41 -26.12 -6.35
CA GLY A 156 10.31 -26.93 -7.17
C GLY A 156 11.45 -26.12 -7.79
N ILE A 157 11.14 -24.93 -8.34
CA ILE A 157 12.16 -24.01 -8.85
C ILE A 157 13.09 -23.55 -7.72
N ALA A 158 12.54 -23.17 -6.56
CA ALA A 158 13.35 -22.73 -5.42
C ALA A 158 14.32 -23.82 -4.94
N VAL A 159 13.84 -25.05 -4.82
CA VAL A 159 14.67 -26.20 -4.43
C VAL A 159 15.75 -26.50 -5.48
N ALA A 160 15.40 -26.45 -6.78
CA ALA A 160 16.37 -26.61 -7.85
C ALA A 160 17.48 -25.54 -7.80
N VAL A 161 17.12 -24.27 -7.53
CA VAL A 161 18.09 -23.18 -7.39
C VAL A 161 18.99 -23.34 -6.16
N VAL A 162 18.49 -23.91 -5.06
CA VAL A 162 19.29 -24.13 -3.84
C VAL A 162 20.22 -25.35 -3.99
N LEU A 163 19.83 -26.35 -4.78
CA LEU A 163 20.61 -27.57 -5.03
C LEU A 163 21.68 -27.41 -6.11
N VAL A 164 21.56 -26.42 -6.99
CA VAL A 164 22.53 -26.06 -8.05
C VAL A 164 23.56 -25.08 -7.51
#